data_AF-A0A7R9PLH8-F1
#
_entry.id   AF-A0A7R9PLH8-F1
#
_cell.length_a   1.000
_cell.length_b   1.000
_cell.length_c   1.000
_cell.angle_alpha   90.00
_cell.angle_beta   90.00
_cell.angle_gamma   90.00
#
_symmetry.space_group_name_H-M   'P 1'
#
loop_
_entity.id
_entity.type
_entity.pdbx_description
1 polymer ?
#
loop_
_entity_poly.entity_id
_entity_poly.type
_entity_poly.pdbx_seq_one_letter_code
_entity_poly.pdbx_strand_id
1 'polypeptide(L)'
;MKTNPTPRQQSLDPSIPVRVFWGKRLQLYLISRDRGGGNGHIERMAGGESIEFNNDVFMSERDHADRNYALGFLMSEYKCFPEGSALQECMDFYFQVSCSVEVTCDSMVVIAGTLANGGVCPITDEAVLCPGTIRNVLSLMHSCGMYDFSGQFAFKVGLPAKSGVCGAMLIVVPGVMGICTWSPPLDSLGNSVRGVQFCEEVVRVFNFHMFDNIPRNSCKRDPRKTKCEITGTNVINALFSAASGDLVALRRLKMAGIDLSMADYDGRTPLHLAAAEGHLVIVKFLLEQCGVPHDPKDREHQSTALAEESNTHPGLWRHG
;
A
#
# COMPACT_ATOMS: atom_id res chain seq x y z
N MET A 1 18.27 -39.18 19.60
CA MET A 1 18.41 -37.71 19.80
C MET A 1 19.42 -37.18 18.80
N LYS A 2 18.96 -36.66 17.66
CA LYS A 2 19.80 -35.94 16.69
C LYS A 2 19.32 -34.50 16.69
N THR A 3 20.24 -33.59 16.98
CA THR A 3 20.04 -32.17 17.22
C THR A 3 19.76 -31.44 15.90
N ASN A 4 18.71 -30.61 15.89
CA ASN A 4 18.40 -29.69 14.80
C ASN A 4 19.51 -28.62 14.68
N PRO A 5 20.02 -28.31 13.48
CA PRO A 5 20.78 -27.10 13.26
C PRO A 5 19.83 -25.90 13.11
N THR A 6 20.06 -24.87 13.90
CA THR A 6 19.41 -23.55 13.85
C THR A 6 19.52 -22.89 12.46
N PRO A 7 18.49 -22.17 11.98
CA PRO A 7 18.55 -21.48 10.70
C PRO A 7 19.53 -20.29 10.77
N ARG A 8 20.55 -20.31 9.90
CA ARG A 8 21.49 -19.19 9.71
C ARG A 8 20.76 -18.01 9.08
N GLN A 9 20.79 -16.86 9.75
CA GLN A 9 20.47 -15.56 9.15
C GLN A 9 21.43 -15.31 7.97
N GLN A 10 20.93 -15.41 6.74
CA GLN A 10 21.66 -14.99 5.56
C GLN A 10 21.47 -13.48 5.38
N SER A 11 22.59 -12.76 5.45
CA SER A 11 22.72 -11.34 5.13
C SER A 11 22.29 -11.05 3.69
N LEU A 12 21.50 -9.99 3.51
CA LEU A 12 21.02 -9.47 2.22
C LEU A 12 22.20 -9.06 1.32
N ASP A 13 22.31 -9.66 0.14
CA ASP A 13 23.16 -9.20 -0.96
C ASP A 13 22.39 -8.11 -1.75
N PRO A 14 22.92 -6.88 -1.92
CA PRO A 14 22.26 -5.75 -2.59
C PRO A 14 22.05 -5.90 -4.11
N SER A 15 22.33 -7.06 -4.70
CA SER A 15 22.24 -7.33 -6.14
C SER A 15 20.84 -7.71 -6.66
N ILE A 16 19.79 -7.64 -5.82
CA ILE A 16 18.42 -7.97 -6.21
C ILE A 16 17.78 -6.77 -6.92
N PRO A 17 17.27 -6.89 -8.16
CA PRO A 17 16.44 -5.86 -8.77
C PRO A 17 15.05 -5.86 -8.12
N VAL A 18 14.94 -5.31 -6.91
CA VAL A 18 13.65 -4.94 -6.33
C VAL A 18 13.32 -3.55 -6.86
N ARG A 19 12.39 -3.47 -7.81
CA ARG A 19 11.94 -2.18 -8.37
C ARG A 19 10.54 -1.87 -7.86
N VAL A 20 10.39 -0.65 -7.36
CA VAL A 20 9.17 -0.13 -6.73
C VAL A 20 8.79 1.13 -7.48
N PHE A 21 7.61 1.16 -8.08
CA PHE A 21 7.10 2.34 -8.78
C PHE A 21 6.33 3.25 -7.81
N TRP A 22 6.70 4.53 -7.76
CA TRP A 22 6.02 5.57 -6.98
C TRP A 22 5.35 6.57 -7.93
N GLY A 23 4.01 6.56 -8.00
CA GLY A 23 3.28 7.48 -8.87
C GLY A 23 3.24 8.91 -8.33
N LYS A 24 3.79 9.87 -9.08
CA LYS A 24 3.43 11.30 -8.99
C LYS A 24 3.30 11.90 -10.39
N ARG A 25 2.23 12.71 -10.53
CA ARG A 25 1.90 13.73 -11.54
C ARG A 25 1.14 13.30 -12.81
N LEU A 26 -0.06 13.88 -12.92
CA LEU A 26 -0.94 13.96 -14.08
C LEU A 26 -0.29 14.71 -15.25
N GLN A 27 -0.48 14.21 -16.47
CA GLN A 27 -0.70 15.06 -17.63
C GLN A 27 -1.50 14.34 -18.72
N LEU A 28 -2.65 14.93 -19.05
CA LEU A 28 -3.68 14.50 -19.99
C LEU A 28 -3.11 14.35 -21.41
N TYR A 29 -3.29 13.19 -22.06
CA TYR A 29 -3.36 13.10 -23.52
C TYR A 29 -4.33 11.98 -23.97
N LEU A 30 -5.25 12.38 -24.85
CA LEU A 30 -6.19 11.52 -25.60
C LEU A 30 -5.44 10.70 -26.66
N ILE A 31 -5.92 9.50 -26.99
CA ILE A 31 -5.98 8.82 -28.31
C ILE A 31 -6.38 7.35 -28.05
N SER A 32 -7.62 6.94 -28.32
CA SER A 32 -8.16 6.34 -29.57
C SER A 32 -8.10 4.82 -29.58
N ARG A 33 -9.31 4.24 -29.65
CA ARG A 33 -9.64 2.85 -30.03
C ARG A 33 -8.74 2.32 -31.14
N ASP A 34 -8.23 1.10 -30.97
CA ASP A 34 -8.41 0.10 -32.02
C ASP A 34 -8.44 -1.35 -31.51
N ARG A 35 -9.15 -2.18 -32.27
CA ARG A 35 -9.39 -3.60 -32.04
C ARG A 35 -8.20 -4.42 -32.54
N GLY A 36 -7.57 -5.19 -31.65
CA GLY A 36 -6.57 -6.21 -32.00
C GLY A 36 -6.51 -7.26 -30.89
N GLY A 37 -6.59 -8.54 -31.26
CA GLY A 37 -6.90 -9.66 -30.37
C GLY A 37 -5.97 -9.85 -29.18
N GLY A 38 -6.51 -10.44 -28.09
CA GLY A 38 -5.83 -11.09 -26.96
C GLY A 38 -4.79 -10.26 -26.18
N ASN A 39 -3.70 -9.89 -26.84
CA ASN A 39 -2.51 -9.26 -26.27
C ASN A 39 -2.63 -7.74 -26.16
N GLY A 40 -3.52 -7.10 -26.93
CA GLY A 40 -3.67 -5.65 -26.91
C GLY A 40 -4.05 -5.09 -25.53
N HIS A 41 -4.72 -5.88 -24.68
CA HIS A 41 -5.01 -5.45 -23.31
C HIS A 41 -3.79 -5.53 -22.40
N ILE A 42 -2.94 -6.55 -22.54
CA ILE A 42 -1.75 -6.72 -21.68
C ILE A 42 -0.69 -5.68 -22.07
N GLU A 43 -0.49 -5.43 -23.36
CA GLU A 43 0.40 -4.38 -23.87
C GLU A 43 -0.04 -2.99 -23.40
N ARG A 44 -1.35 -2.71 -23.41
CA ARG A 44 -1.92 -1.46 -22.86
C ARG A 44 -1.72 -1.35 -21.34
N MET A 45 -1.83 -2.45 -20.60
CA MET A 45 -1.52 -2.47 -19.16
C MET A 45 -0.04 -2.31 -18.85
N ALA A 46 0.84 -2.73 -19.76
CA ALA A 46 2.29 -2.58 -19.65
C ALA A 46 2.80 -1.21 -20.16
N GLY A 47 1.91 -0.34 -20.65
CA GLY A 47 2.28 0.99 -21.12
C GLY A 47 2.98 1.00 -22.49
N GLY A 48 2.74 -0.01 -23.33
CA GLY A 48 3.34 -0.13 -24.65
C GLY A 48 4.72 -0.78 -24.69
N GLU A 49 5.18 -1.38 -23.58
CA GLU A 49 6.35 -2.26 -23.60
C GLU A 49 6.03 -3.53 -24.42
N SER A 50 7.01 -4.00 -25.20
CA SER A 50 6.86 -5.18 -26.04
C SER A 50 6.76 -6.43 -25.17
N ILE A 51 5.65 -7.15 -25.32
CA ILE A 51 5.44 -8.44 -24.70
C ILE A 51 5.88 -9.51 -25.69
N GLU A 52 6.80 -10.37 -25.26
CA GLU A 52 7.36 -11.41 -26.12
C GLU A 52 6.63 -12.74 -25.89
N PHE A 53 6.70 -13.61 -26.90
CA PHE A 53 6.08 -14.93 -26.85
C PHE A 53 7.12 -16.01 -27.07
N ASN A 54 7.24 -16.92 -26.12
CA ASN A 54 8.17 -18.03 -26.18
C ASN A 54 7.45 -19.31 -26.64
N ASN A 55 7.70 -19.66 -27.90
CA ASN A 55 7.11 -20.83 -28.52
C ASN A 55 7.67 -22.16 -27.97
N ASP A 56 8.90 -22.17 -27.46
CA ASP A 56 9.51 -23.39 -26.92
C ASP A 56 8.84 -23.79 -25.60
N VAL A 57 8.60 -22.81 -24.73
CA VAL A 57 7.85 -23.01 -23.48
C VAL A 57 6.41 -23.42 -23.79
N PHE A 58 5.78 -22.85 -24.81
CA PHE A 58 4.44 -23.25 -25.27
C PHE A 58 4.38 -24.72 -25.66
N MET A 59 5.28 -25.19 -26.51
CA MET A 59 5.31 -26.59 -26.93
C MET A 59 5.60 -27.51 -25.75
N SER A 60 6.56 -27.14 -24.91
CA SER A 60 6.93 -27.92 -23.73
C SER A 60 5.77 -28.07 -22.75
N GLU A 61 5.06 -26.99 -22.43
CA GLU A 61 3.89 -27.01 -21.56
C GLU A 61 2.76 -27.82 -22.17
N ARG A 62 2.47 -27.63 -23.46
CA ARG A 62 1.41 -28.38 -24.16
C ARG A 62 1.65 -29.88 -24.14
N ASP A 63 2.90 -30.32 -24.32
CA ASP A 63 3.26 -31.73 -24.39
C ASP A 63 3.22 -32.41 -23.00
N HIS A 64 3.34 -31.65 -21.90
CA HIS A 64 3.32 -32.17 -20.52
C HIS A 64 2.02 -31.86 -19.76
N ALA A 65 0.98 -31.35 -20.44
CA ALA A 65 -0.24 -30.83 -19.83
C ALA A 65 -1.35 -31.87 -19.57
N ASP A 66 -1.02 -33.13 -19.29
CA ASP A 66 -1.99 -34.22 -19.09
C ASP A 66 -3.10 -33.87 -18.08
N ARG A 67 -2.72 -33.21 -16.97
CA ARG A 67 -3.68 -32.78 -15.93
C ARG A 67 -4.66 -31.72 -16.44
N ASN A 68 -4.18 -30.77 -17.24
CA ASN A 68 -5.02 -29.69 -17.76
C ASN A 68 -6.01 -30.23 -18.79
N TYR A 69 -5.57 -31.17 -19.65
CA TYR A 69 -6.47 -31.85 -20.58
C TYR A 69 -7.54 -32.65 -19.84
N ALA A 70 -7.18 -33.42 -18.81
CA ALA A 70 -8.15 -34.17 -18.01
C ALA A 70 -9.23 -33.25 -17.38
N LEU A 71 -8.81 -32.11 -16.81
CA LEU A 71 -9.73 -31.10 -16.28
C LEU A 71 -10.60 -30.48 -17.39
N GLY A 72 -10.03 -30.22 -18.56
CA GLY A 72 -10.77 -29.72 -19.72
C GLY A 72 -11.89 -30.64 -20.16
N PHE A 73 -11.60 -31.94 -20.27
CA PHE A 73 -12.61 -32.94 -20.60
C PHE A 73 -13.69 -33.03 -19.52
N LEU A 74 -13.31 -32.97 -18.24
CA LEU A 74 -14.25 -32.95 -17.12
C LEU A 74 -15.18 -31.73 -17.20
N MET A 75 -14.64 -30.53 -17.42
CA MET A 75 -15.43 -29.30 -17.57
C MET A 75 -16.35 -29.32 -18.79
N SER A 76 -15.93 -29.98 -19.87
CA SER A 76 -16.72 -30.17 -21.08
C SER A 76 -17.95 -31.04 -20.82
N GLU A 77 -17.78 -32.13 -20.06
CA GLU A 77 -18.88 -33.01 -19.65
C GLU A 77 -19.93 -32.26 -18.82
N TYR A 78 -19.49 -31.44 -17.87
CA TYR A 78 -20.37 -30.60 -17.05
C TYR A 78 -20.93 -29.36 -17.76
N LYS A 79 -20.63 -29.17 -19.05
CA LYS A 79 -21.07 -28.02 -19.86
C LYS A 79 -20.71 -26.66 -19.24
N CYS A 80 -19.50 -26.56 -18.69
CA CYS A 80 -19.00 -25.31 -18.11
C CYS A 80 -18.59 -24.27 -19.17
N PHE A 81 -18.45 -24.67 -20.43
CA PHE A 81 -18.07 -23.80 -21.53
C PHE A 81 -19.30 -23.23 -22.26
N PRO A 82 -19.21 -22.00 -22.80
CA PRO A 82 -20.28 -21.43 -23.62
C PRO A 82 -20.51 -22.25 -24.89
N GLU A 83 -21.76 -22.22 -25.39
CA GLU A 83 -22.17 -23.00 -26.56
C GLU A 83 -21.32 -22.63 -27.80
N GLY A 84 -20.76 -23.64 -28.47
CA GLY A 84 -19.91 -23.46 -29.67
C GLY A 84 -18.41 -23.37 -29.42
N SER A 85 -17.94 -23.54 -28.18
CA SER A 85 -16.50 -23.51 -27.86
C SER A 85 -15.82 -24.83 -28.17
N ALA A 86 -14.77 -24.83 -29.00
CA ALA A 86 -13.91 -25.99 -29.19
C ALA A 86 -12.91 -26.10 -28.03
N LEU A 87 -12.93 -27.24 -27.30
CA LEU A 87 -12.05 -27.47 -26.15
C LEU A 87 -10.57 -27.26 -26.49
N GLN A 88 -10.16 -27.71 -27.67
CA GLN A 88 -8.76 -27.64 -28.10
C GLN A 88 -8.29 -26.21 -28.36
N GLU A 89 -9.13 -25.37 -28.97
CA GLU A 89 -8.83 -23.95 -29.17
C GLU A 89 -8.75 -23.20 -27.84
N CYS A 90 -9.63 -23.52 -26.88
CA CYS A 90 -9.58 -22.95 -25.54
C CYS A 90 -8.30 -23.35 -24.79
N MET A 91 -7.85 -24.60 -24.94
CA MET A 91 -6.62 -25.08 -24.32
C MET A 91 -5.38 -24.45 -24.97
N ASP A 92 -5.34 -24.39 -26.30
CA ASP A 92 -4.25 -23.74 -27.02
C ASP A 92 -4.15 -22.25 -26.63
N PHE A 93 -5.28 -21.55 -26.54
CA PHE A 93 -5.32 -20.18 -26.04
C PHE A 93 -4.84 -20.07 -24.59
N TYR A 94 -5.23 -21.00 -23.71
CA TYR A 94 -4.77 -21.04 -22.33
C TYR A 94 -3.25 -21.16 -22.23
N PHE A 95 -2.64 -22.11 -22.96
CA PHE A 95 -1.19 -22.28 -22.94
C PHE A 95 -0.46 -21.08 -23.55
N GLN A 96 -1.00 -20.53 -24.65
CA GLN A 96 -0.42 -19.37 -25.30
C GLN A 96 -0.35 -18.16 -24.36
N VAL A 97 -1.47 -17.83 -23.71
CA VAL A 97 -1.57 -16.60 -22.90
C VAL A 97 -1.03 -16.79 -21.48
N SER A 98 -1.23 -17.95 -20.88
CA SER A 98 -0.96 -18.15 -19.43
C SER A 98 0.45 -18.62 -19.12
N CYS A 99 1.09 -19.32 -20.05
CA CYS A 99 2.35 -20.01 -19.77
C CYS A 99 3.52 -19.53 -20.64
N SER A 100 3.24 -18.94 -21.80
CA SER A 100 4.26 -18.69 -22.84
C SER A 100 4.51 -17.22 -23.13
N VAL A 101 3.75 -16.34 -22.47
CA VAL A 101 3.98 -14.90 -22.51
C VAL A 101 5.18 -14.56 -21.63
N GLU A 102 6.21 -13.99 -22.24
CA GLU A 102 7.39 -13.50 -21.56
C GLU A 102 7.23 -12.02 -21.24
N VAL A 103 7.47 -11.70 -19.98
CA VAL A 103 7.40 -10.36 -19.44
C VAL A 103 8.61 -10.08 -18.58
N THR A 104 9.11 -8.85 -18.68
CA THR A 104 10.17 -8.34 -17.84
C THR A 104 9.60 -7.93 -16.47
N CYS A 105 10.47 -7.82 -15.45
CA CYS A 105 10.02 -7.29 -14.16
C CYS A 105 9.54 -5.84 -14.27
N ASP A 106 10.10 -5.05 -15.20
CA ASP A 106 9.71 -3.66 -15.44
C ASP A 106 8.27 -3.59 -15.98
N SER A 107 7.94 -4.31 -17.06
CA SER A 107 6.57 -4.42 -17.59
C SER A 107 5.58 -4.95 -16.54
N MET A 108 5.97 -5.97 -15.76
CA MET A 108 5.10 -6.56 -14.74
C MET A 108 4.81 -5.59 -13.59
N VAL A 109 5.75 -4.71 -13.22
CA VAL A 109 5.51 -3.63 -12.25
C VAL A 109 4.47 -2.64 -12.78
N VAL A 110 4.50 -2.29 -14.06
CA VAL A 110 3.51 -1.39 -14.67
C VAL A 110 2.13 -2.03 -14.64
N ILE A 111 2.03 -3.32 -14.99
CA ILE A 111 0.77 -4.08 -14.90
C ILE A 111 0.25 -4.09 -13.46
N ALA A 112 1.11 -4.38 -12.48
CA ALA A 112 0.74 -4.32 -11.06
C ALA A 112 0.26 -2.92 -10.64
N GLY A 113 0.91 -1.87 -11.16
CA GLY A 113 0.55 -0.47 -10.94
C GLY A 113 -0.81 -0.12 -11.54
N THR A 114 -1.11 -0.63 -12.74
CA THR A 114 -2.42 -0.48 -13.39
C THR A 114 -3.53 -1.09 -12.55
N LEU A 115 -3.29 -2.27 -11.95
CA LEU A 115 -4.22 -2.88 -11.01
C LEU A 115 -4.37 -2.07 -9.72
N ALA A 116 -3.26 -1.53 -9.18
CA ALA A 116 -3.28 -0.67 -7.99
C ALA A 116 -4.07 0.63 -8.21
N ASN A 117 -4.03 1.17 -9.43
CA ASN A 117 -4.65 2.43 -9.83
C ASN A 117 -6.10 2.26 -10.38
N GLY A 118 -6.76 1.14 -10.07
CA GLY A 118 -8.17 0.94 -10.43
C GLY A 118 -8.43 0.68 -11.91
N GLY A 119 -7.41 0.25 -12.67
CA GLY A 119 -7.52 -0.11 -14.09
C GLY A 119 -7.03 0.95 -15.06
N VAL A 120 -6.44 2.04 -14.56
CA VAL A 120 -5.80 3.09 -15.36
C VAL A 120 -4.29 2.90 -15.34
N CYS A 121 -3.67 2.80 -16.51
CA CYS A 121 -2.23 2.58 -16.63
C CYS A 121 -1.45 3.79 -16.07
N PRO A 122 -0.48 3.60 -15.16
CA PRO A 122 0.19 4.71 -14.49
C PRO A 122 1.13 5.50 -15.39
N ILE A 123 1.56 4.93 -16.53
CA ILE A 123 2.48 5.58 -17.48
C ILE A 123 1.72 6.30 -18.59
N THR A 124 0.67 5.65 -19.13
CA THR A 124 -0.07 6.17 -20.28
C THR A 124 -1.37 6.89 -19.90
N ASP A 125 -1.80 6.81 -18.63
CA ASP A 125 -3.07 7.31 -18.11
C ASP A 125 -4.31 6.75 -18.85
N GLU A 126 -4.12 5.64 -19.56
CA GLU A 126 -5.20 5.02 -20.33
C GLU A 126 -6.03 4.11 -19.43
N ALA A 127 -7.37 4.27 -19.50
CA ALA A 127 -8.30 3.36 -18.84
C ALA A 127 -8.38 2.02 -19.61
N VAL A 128 -7.66 1.01 -19.12
CA VAL A 128 -7.59 -0.32 -19.74
C VAL A 128 -8.68 -1.25 -19.23
N LEU A 129 -9.00 -1.18 -17.94
CA LEU A 129 -9.95 -2.07 -17.27
C LEU A 129 -11.01 -1.30 -16.46
N CYS A 130 -12.20 -1.89 -16.34
CA CYS A 130 -13.26 -1.35 -15.49
C CYS A 130 -12.92 -1.52 -14.00
N PRO A 131 -13.12 -0.50 -13.14
CA PRO A 131 -12.87 -0.60 -11.70
C PRO A 131 -13.62 -1.75 -11.01
N GLY A 132 -14.81 -2.11 -11.52
CA GLY A 132 -15.58 -3.26 -11.01
C GLY A 132 -14.85 -4.59 -11.21
N THR A 133 -14.20 -4.77 -12.37
CA THR A 133 -13.39 -5.96 -12.68
C THR A 133 -12.14 -5.99 -11.81
N ILE A 134 -11.46 -4.85 -11.63
CA ILE A 134 -10.25 -4.74 -10.82
C ILE A 134 -10.53 -5.14 -9.37
N ARG A 135 -11.63 -4.67 -8.79
CA ARG A 135 -12.03 -5.07 -7.44
C ARG A 135 -12.18 -6.59 -7.33
N ASN A 136 -12.86 -7.22 -8.29
CA ASN A 136 -13.06 -8.67 -8.29
C ASN A 136 -11.73 -9.43 -8.41
N VAL A 137 -10.84 -8.97 -9.29
CA VAL A 137 -9.50 -9.56 -9.48
C VAL A 137 -8.67 -9.44 -8.20
N LEU A 138 -8.61 -8.26 -7.58
CA LEU A 138 -7.84 -8.05 -6.34
C LEU A 138 -8.40 -8.87 -5.17
N SER A 139 -9.72 -9.02 -5.07
CA SER A 139 -10.35 -9.89 -4.08
C SER A 139 -9.96 -11.35 -4.27
N LEU A 140 -9.97 -11.86 -5.51
CA LEU A 140 -9.57 -13.24 -5.82
C LEU A 140 -8.06 -13.46 -5.65
N MET A 141 -7.24 -12.47 -6.00
CA MET A 141 -5.79 -12.52 -5.75
C MET A 141 -5.49 -12.62 -4.26
N HIS A 142 -6.25 -11.92 -3.42
CA HIS A 142 -6.08 -11.98 -1.98
C HIS A 142 -6.40 -13.37 -1.42
N SER A 143 -7.49 -14.02 -1.85
CA SER A 143 -7.91 -15.31 -1.30
C SER A 143 -7.28 -16.53 -1.97
N CYS A 144 -6.93 -16.45 -3.25
CA CYS A 144 -6.57 -17.61 -4.09
C CYS A 144 -5.23 -17.45 -4.83
N GLY A 145 -4.46 -16.39 -4.56
CA GLY A 145 -3.34 -16.02 -5.41
C GLY A 145 -2.03 -16.79 -5.22
N MET A 146 -1.81 -17.35 -4.03
CA MET A 146 -0.53 -17.95 -3.61
C MET A 146 -0.63 -19.47 -3.35
N TYR A 147 -1.30 -20.21 -4.24
CA TYR A 147 -1.54 -21.66 -4.11
C TYR A 147 -2.11 -22.02 -2.72
N ASP A 148 -1.66 -23.13 -2.12
CA ASP A 148 -2.06 -23.56 -0.78
C ASP A 148 -1.59 -22.59 0.33
N PHE A 149 -0.65 -21.70 0.02
CA PHE A 149 -0.18 -20.66 0.95
C PHE A 149 -1.08 -19.42 0.97
N SER A 150 -2.06 -19.31 0.08
CA SER A 150 -2.96 -18.15 -0.06
C SER A 150 -3.61 -17.73 1.26
N GLY A 151 -4.16 -18.65 2.05
CA GLY A 151 -4.77 -18.33 3.35
C GLY A 151 -3.76 -17.78 4.38
N GLN A 152 -2.56 -18.37 4.46
CA GLN A 152 -1.53 -17.91 5.39
C GLN A 152 -0.93 -16.57 4.95
N PHE A 153 -0.76 -16.38 3.63
CA PHE A 153 -0.29 -15.12 3.06
C PHE A 153 -1.30 -13.99 3.29
N ALA A 154 -2.59 -14.25 3.08
CA ALA A 154 -3.66 -13.31 3.35
C ALA A 154 -3.70 -12.89 4.83
N PHE A 155 -3.40 -13.82 5.75
CA PHE A 155 -3.38 -13.52 7.18
C PHE A 155 -2.12 -12.79 7.66
N LYS A 156 -0.94 -13.17 7.14
CA LYS A 156 0.35 -12.61 7.59
C LYS A 156 0.71 -11.30 6.88
N VAL A 157 0.52 -11.26 5.56
CA VAL A 157 0.94 -10.15 4.69
C VAL A 157 -0.27 -9.27 4.36
N GLY A 158 -1.42 -9.86 4.08
CA GLY A 158 -2.65 -9.10 3.86
C GLY A 158 -2.67 -8.30 2.56
N LEU A 159 -1.82 -8.65 1.59
CA LEU A 159 -1.75 -8.00 0.28
C LEU A 159 -2.30 -8.93 -0.82
N PRO A 160 -3.00 -8.41 -1.84
CA PRO A 160 -3.27 -9.16 -3.06
C PRO A 160 -1.96 -9.50 -3.77
N ALA A 161 -1.72 -10.79 -4.01
CA ALA A 161 -0.56 -11.25 -4.75
C ALA A 161 -0.89 -12.46 -5.63
N LYS A 162 -0.09 -12.71 -6.67
CA LYS A 162 -0.15 -13.92 -7.49
C LYS A 162 1.25 -14.46 -7.71
N SER A 163 1.45 -15.75 -7.41
CA SER A 163 2.70 -16.47 -7.69
C SER A 163 2.65 -17.20 -9.04
N GLY A 164 3.78 -17.26 -9.73
CA GLY A 164 3.99 -18.08 -10.92
C GLY A 164 5.10 -19.11 -10.71
N VAL A 165 5.00 -20.26 -11.38
CA VAL A 165 6.01 -21.34 -11.33
C VAL A 165 7.37 -20.91 -11.91
N CYS A 166 7.41 -19.82 -12.69
CA CYS A 166 8.64 -19.19 -13.14
C CYS A 166 9.42 -18.45 -12.02
N GLY A 167 8.88 -18.41 -10.80
CA GLY A 167 9.47 -17.71 -9.65
C GLY A 167 9.15 -16.22 -9.61
N ALA A 168 8.31 -15.72 -10.51
CA ALA A 168 7.78 -14.37 -10.44
C ALA A 168 6.59 -14.30 -9.46
N MET A 169 6.50 -13.20 -8.72
CA MET A 169 5.33 -12.85 -7.93
C MET A 169 4.90 -11.43 -8.25
N LEU A 170 3.62 -11.31 -8.59
CA LEU A 170 2.93 -10.05 -8.78
C LEU A 170 2.28 -9.65 -7.46
N ILE A 171 2.58 -8.47 -6.93
CA ILE A 171 2.04 -7.97 -5.66
C ILE A 171 1.42 -6.60 -5.91
N VAL A 172 0.22 -6.38 -5.39
CA VAL A 172 -0.51 -5.13 -5.58
C VAL A 172 -0.80 -4.50 -4.22
N VAL A 173 -0.47 -3.23 -4.05
CA VAL A 173 -0.90 -2.40 -2.91
C VAL A 173 -1.94 -1.40 -3.45
N PRO A 174 -3.24 -1.67 -3.27
CA PRO A 174 -4.30 -0.88 -3.87
C PRO A 174 -4.21 0.61 -3.48
N GLY A 175 -4.29 1.50 -4.47
CA GLY A 175 -4.20 2.95 -4.28
C GLY A 175 -2.80 3.47 -3.92
N VAL A 176 -1.76 2.62 -3.97
CA VAL A 176 -0.38 3.03 -3.64
C VAL A 176 0.60 2.64 -4.73
N MET A 177 0.83 1.34 -4.95
CA MET A 177 1.87 0.86 -5.87
C MET A 177 1.68 -0.59 -6.28
N GLY A 178 2.29 -0.95 -7.41
CA GLY A 178 2.51 -2.33 -7.83
C GLY A 178 3.96 -2.75 -7.59
N ILE A 179 4.19 -4.02 -7.26
CA ILE A 179 5.51 -4.59 -7.05
C ILE A 179 5.59 -5.92 -7.79
N CYS A 180 6.71 -6.17 -8.46
CA CYS A 180 7.06 -7.48 -8.98
C CYS A 180 8.35 -7.95 -8.33
N THR A 181 8.38 -9.22 -7.91
CA THR A 181 9.61 -9.89 -7.47
C THR A 181 9.83 -11.11 -8.33
N TRP A 182 11.04 -11.31 -8.82
CA TRP A 182 11.40 -12.53 -9.55
C TRP A 182 12.58 -13.22 -8.89
N SER A 183 12.37 -14.47 -8.49
CA SER A 183 13.42 -15.35 -8.00
C SER A 183 13.06 -16.81 -8.33
N PRO A 184 13.82 -17.46 -9.24
CA PRO A 184 13.53 -18.82 -9.71
C PRO A 184 13.42 -19.91 -8.62
N PRO A 185 14.18 -19.88 -7.51
CA PRO A 185 14.04 -20.91 -6.47
C PRO A 185 12.66 -20.87 -5.79
N LEU A 186 11.92 -21.97 -5.94
CA LEU A 186 10.60 -22.17 -5.34
C LEU A 186 10.68 -22.93 -4.02
N ASP A 187 9.68 -22.69 -3.16
CA ASP A 187 9.40 -23.50 -1.98
C ASP A 187 8.68 -24.81 -2.34
N SER A 188 8.39 -25.64 -1.34
CA SER A 188 7.63 -26.88 -1.52
C SER A 188 6.18 -26.68 -1.97
N LEU A 189 5.66 -25.45 -1.91
CA LEU A 189 4.28 -25.08 -2.25
C LEU A 189 4.19 -24.39 -3.63
N GLY A 190 5.31 -24.21 -4.32
CA GLY A 190 5.38 -23.56 -5.64
C GLY A 190 5.45 -22.02 -5.60
N ASN A 191 5.73 -21.41 -4.44
CA ASN A 191 5.94 -19.97 -4.30
C ASN A 191 7.42 -19.61 -4.29
N SER A 192 7.75 -18.40 -4.74
CA SER A 192 9.14 -17.90 -4.69
C SER A 192 9.60 -17.69 -3.25
N VAL A 193 10.66 -18.38 -2.82
CA VAL A 193 11.17 -18.32 -1.43
C VAL A 193 11.53 -16.89 -1.03
N ARG A 194 12.27 -16.20 -1.91
CA ARG A 194 12.71 -14.82 -1.66
C ARG A 194 11.57 -13.82 -1.83
N GLY A 195 10.66 -14.06 -2.76
CA GLY A 195 9.48 -13.21 -2.95
C GLY A 195 8.62 -13.16 -1.69
N VAL A 196 8.31 -14.32 -1.11
CA VAL A 196 7.50 -14.40 0.11
C VAL A 196 8.20 -13.73 1.29
N GLN A 197 9.50 -13.99 1.47
CA GLN A 197 10.28 -13.35 2.53
C GLN A 197 10.32 -11.82 2.39
N PHE A 198 10.44 -11.31 1.16
CA PHE A 198 10.39 -9.87 0.89
C PHE A 198 9.04 -9.27 1.31
N CYS A 199 7.93 -9.91 0.98
CA CYS A 199 6.59 -9.46 1.36
C CYS A 199 6.40 -9.38 2.88
N GLU A 200 6.89 -10.38 3.62
CA GLU A 200 6.82 -10.40 5.08
C GLU A 200 7.61 -9.24 5.71
N GLU A 201 8.82 -8.96 5.21
CA GLU A 201 9.64 -7.84 5.71
C GLU A 201 9.05 -6.47 5.33
N VAL A 202 8.45 -6.34 4.15
CA VAL A 202 7.75 -5.10 3.73
C VAL A 202 6.61 -4.78 4.69
N VAL A 203 5.76 -5.74 5.04
CA VAL A 203 4.62 -5.53 5.96
C VAL A 203 5.07 -5.32 7.42
N ARG A 204 6.26 -5.82 7.77
CA ARG A 204 6.88 -5.58 9.06
C ARG A 204 7.37 -4.13 9.20
N VAL A 205 7.93 -3.55 8.13
CA VAL A 205 8.47 -2.19 8.11
C VAL A 205 7.40 -1.14 7.80
N PHE A 206 6.46 -1.45 6.91
CA PHE A 206 5.45 -0.53 6.39
C PHE A 206 4.03 -0.97 6.77
N ASN A 207 3.12 -0.01 6.85
CA ASN A 207 1.70 -0.23 7.18
C ASN A 207 0.85 -0.61 5.95
N PHE A 208 1.32 -1.54 5.12
CA PHE A 208 0.63 -1.91 3.89
C PHE A 208 -0.38 -3.05 4.05
N HIS A 209 -0.42 -3.73 5.19
CA HIS A 209 -1.38 -4.79 5.41
C HIS A 209 -2.81 -4.22 5.34
N MET A 210 -3.71 -4.89 4.60
CA MET A 210 -5.07 -4.38 4.33
C MET A 210 -5.87 -4.05 5.60
N PHE A 211 -5.66 -4.85 6.66
CA PHE A 211 -6.29 -4.67 7.97
C PHE A 211 -5.39 -3.99 9.00
N ASP A 212 -4.26 -3.41 8.60
CA ASP A 212 -3.44 -2.62 9.52
C ASP A 212 -4.12 -1.28 9.80
N ASN A 213 -4.20 -0.93 11.08
CA ASN A 213 -4.49 0.42 11.51
C ASN A 213 -3.20 0.98 12.06
N ILE A 214 -2.86 2.24 11.77
CA ILE A 214 -1.68 2.91 12.35
C ILE A 214 -1.91 3.04 13.86
N PRO A 215 -1.34 2.16 14.71
CA PRO A 215 -1.48 2.27 16.15
C PRO A 215 -0.48 3.28 16.67
N ARG A 216 -0.83 3.92 17.78
CA ARG A 216 -0.09 5.00 18.46
C ARG A 216 1.38 4.65 18.80
N ASN A 217 1.72 3.36 18.86
CA ASN A 217 3.05 2.85 19.24
C ASN A 217 3.71 1.95 18.18
N SER A 218 3.23 1.91 16.93
CA SER A 218 3.92 1.09 15.91
C SER A 218 5.12 1.84 15.33
N CYS A 219 6.25 1.16 15.22
CA CYS A 219 7.42 1.64 14.48
C CYS A 219 7.25 1.56 12.95
N LYS A 220 6.05 1.22 12.46
CA LYS A 220 5.76 1.09 11.04
C LYS A 220 5.72 2.45 10.36
N ARG A 221 6.28 2.53 9.17
CA ARG A 221 6.36 3.77 8.40
C ARG A 221 5.23 3.81 7.38
N ASP A 222 4.51 4.93 7.33
CA ASP A 222 3.61 5.22 6.21
C ASP A 222 4.32 6.15 5.23
N PRO A 223 4.74 5.66 4.06
CA PRO A 223 5.46 6.46 3.08
C PRO A 223 4.56 7.43 2.31
N ARG A 224 3.23 7.31 2.42
CA ARG A 224 2.29 8.29 1.82
C ARG A 224 2.27 9.62 2.57
N LYS A 225 2.75 9.63 3.81
CA LYS A 225 2.75 10.82 4.65
C LYS A 225 4.19 11.24 4.94
N THR A 226 4.58 12.43 4.49
CA THR A 226 5.91 12.98 4.82
C THR A 226 5.94 13.35 6.30
N LYS A 227 6.99 12.95 7.06
CA LYS A 227 7.10 13.26 8.51
C LYS A 227 6.86 14.75 8.83
N CYS A 228 7.37 15.65 7.98
CA CYS A 228 7.21 17.09 8.13
C CYS A 228 5.74 17.55 7.98
N GLU A 229 5.01 16.98 7.02
CA GLU A 229 3.60 17.32 6.78
C GLU A 229 2.70 16.84 7.92
N ILE A 230 2.96 15.65 8.47
CA ILE A 230 2.14 15.10 9.58
C ILE A 230 2.33 15.94 10.84
N THR A 231 3.59 16.21 11.21
CA THR A 231 3.89 16.99 12.41
C THR A 231 3.34 18.40 12.27
N GLY A 232 3.59 19.07 11.14
CA GLY A 232 3.07 20.42 10.90
C GLY A 232 1.53 20.49 10.91
N THR A 233 0.84 19.59 10.19
CA THR A 233 -0.63 19.57 10.15
C THR A 233 -1.22 19.29 11.53
N ASN A 234 -0.64 18.38 12.31
CA ASN A 234 -1.11 18.07 13.65
C ASN A 234 -0.90 19.25 14.62
N VAL A 235 0.22 19.96 14.51
CA VAL A 235 0.51 21.17 15.29
C VAL A 235 -0.49 22.27 14.94
N ILE A 236 -0.69 22.55 13.65
CA ILE A 236 -1.66 23.55 13.17
C ILE A 236 -3.08 23.21 13.64
N ASN A 237 -3.49 21.94 13.52
CA ASN A 237 -4.81 21.50 13.98
C ASN A 237 -4.98 21.67 15.51
N ALA A 238 -3.93 21.40 16.30
CA ALA A 238 -3.96 21.61 17.74
C ALA A 238 -4.07 23.10 18.10
N LEU A 239 -3.31 23.95 17.41
CA LEU A 239 -3.33 25.41 17.59
C LEU A 239 -4.70 26.00 17.25
N PHE A 240 -5.28 25.61 16.10
CA PHE A 240 -6.60 26.07 15.69
C PHE A 240 -7.70 25.59 16.64
N SER A 241 -7.62 24.35 17.14
CA SER A 241 -8.56 23.82 18.13
C SER A 241 -8.47 24.58 19.46
N ALA A 242 -7.27 25.01 19.85
CA ALA A 242 -7.05 25.81 21.05
C ALA A 242 -7.58 27.25 20.91
N ALA A 243 -7.37 27.89 19.75
CA ALA A 243 -7.89 29.24 19.48
C ALA A 243 -9.43 29.27 19.38
N SER A 244 -10.03 28.25 18.77
CA SER A 244 -11.49 28.18 18.55
C SER A 244 -12.30 27.73 19.76
N GLY A 245 -11.66 27.24 20.84
CA GLY A 245 -12.40 26.75 22.01
C GLY A 245 -12.82 25.28 21.92
N ASP A 246 -12.35 24.49 20.95
CA ASP A 246 -12.77 23.10 20.76
C ASP A 246 -12.01 22.10 21.64
N LEU A 247 -12.56 21.88 22.84
CA LEU A 247 -12.10 20.86 23.79
C LEU A 247 -12.22 19.43 23.27
N VAL A 248 -13.22 19.16 22.43
CA VAL A 248 -13.47 17.80 21.93
C VAL A 248 -12.40 17.43 20.90
N ALA A 249 -12.04 18.36 20.01
CA ALA A 249 -10.92 18.19 19.10
C ALA A 249 -9.59 18.01 19.86
N LEU A 250 -9.29 18.85 20.86
CA LEU A 250 -8.06 18.69 21.67
C LEU A 250 -8.00 17.36 22.42
N ARG A 251 -9.12 16.89 22.98
CA ARG A 251 -9.20 15.55 23.59
C ARG A 251 -8.94 14.45 22.57
N ARG A 252 -9.47 14.57 21.36
CA ARG A 252 -9.21 13.60 20.28
C ARG A 252 -7.74 13.60 19.86
N LEU A 253 -7.11 14.78 19.75
CA LEU A 253 -5.69 14.91 19.40
C LEU A 253 -4.80 14.33 20.49
N LYS A 254 -5.10 14.61 21.77
CA LYS A 254 -4.42 13.99 22.92
C LYS A 254 -4.59 12.48 22.92
N MET A 255 -5.82 12.00 22.73
CA MET A 255 -6.09 10.57 22.62
C MET A 255 -5.30 9.96 21.45
N ALA A 256 -5.15 10.66 20.33
CA ALA A 256 -4.33 10.23 19.19
C ALA A 256 -2.82 10.16 19.50
N GLY A 257 -2.37 10.61 20.68
CA GLY A 257 -0.97 10.59 21.10
C GLY A 257 -0.14 11.74 20.50
N ILE A 258 -0.79 12.79 20.02
CA ILE A 258 -0.12 13.97 19.49
C ILE A 258 0.47 14.75 20.67
N ASP A 259 1.74 15.10 20.55
CA ASP A 259 2.40 15.97 21.51
C ASP A 259 1.86 17.40 21.37
N LEU A 260 1.09 17.84 22.37
CA LEU A 260 0.46 19.16 22.42
C LEU A 260 1.41 20.25 22.96
N SER A 261 2.67 19.90 23.25
CA SER A 261 3.72 20.86 23.62
C SER A 261 4.44 21.48 22.41
N MET A 262 4.20 20.94 21.21
CA MET A 262 4.82 21.42 19.99
C MET A 262 4.36 22.83 19.62
N ALA A 263 5.29 23.62 19.10
CA ALA A 263 5.09 25.01 18.74
C ALA A 263 5.09 25.23 17.22
N ASP A 264 4.44 26.31 16.76
CA ASP A 264 4.49 26.76 15.37
C ASP A 264 5.84 27.43 15.01
N TYR A 265 5.98 27.92 13.77
CA TYR A 265 7.15 28.68 13.29
C TYR A 265 7.48 29.91 14.15
N ASP A 266 6.46 30.48 14.82
CA ASP A 266 6.59 31.59 15.76
C ASP A 266 7.01 31.15 17.18
N GLY A 267 7.05 29.85 17.48
CA GLY A 267 7.29 29.39 18.86
C GLY A 267 6.03 29.41 19.73
N ARG A 268 4.85 29.60 19.13
CA ARG A 268 3.56 29.58 19.82
C ARG A 268 3.07 28.16 20.06
N THR A 269 2.75 27.85 21.32
CA THR A 269 2.12 26.59 21.71
C THR A 269 0.59 26.74 21.76
N PRO A 270 -0.18 25.64 21.75
CA PRO A 270 -1.63 25.68 21.97
C PRO A 270 -2.02 26.41 23.27
N LEU A 271 -1.13 26.43 24.27
CA LEU A 271 -1.34 27.14 25.53
C LEU A 271 -1.37 28.67 25.34
N HIS A 272 -0.50 29.23 24.49
CA HIS A 272 -0.49 30.67 24.18
C HIS A 272 -1.82 31.10 23.55
N LEU A 273 -2.27 30.39 22.52
CA LEU A 273 -3.53 30.73 21.84
C LEU A 273 -4.76 30.58 22.75
N ALA A 274 -4.80 29.54 23.59
CA ALA A 274 -5.89 29.36 24.54
C ALA A 274 -5.92 30.46 25.62
N ALA A 275 -4.76 30.96 26.04
CA ALA A 275 -4.65 32.04 27.02
C ALA A 275 -5.02 33.41 26.40
N ALA A 276 -4.54 33.70 25.18
CA ALA A 276 -4.86 34.92 24.46
C ALA A 276 -6.38 35.08 24.23
N GLU A 277 -7.06 33.99 23.87
CA GLU A 277 -8.52 33.95 23.60
C GLU A 277 -9.37 33.77 24.88
N GLY A 278 -8.75 33.51 26.04
CA GLY A 278 -9.45 33.38 27.33
C GLY A 278 -10.19 32.04 27.57
N HIS A 279 -9.82 30.97 26.87
CA HIS A 279 -10.48 29.65 26.99
C HIS A 279 -10.02 28.87 28.23
N LEU A 280 -10.49 29.26 29.43
CA LEU A 280 -10.07 28.68 30.72
C LEU A 280 -10.17 27.14 30.76
N VAL A 281 -11.20 26.56 30.15
CA VAL A 281 -11.40 25.10 30.16
C VAL A 281 -10.32 24.37 29.36
N ILE A 282 -9.83 25.00 28.27
CA ILE A 282 -8.73 24.46 27.47
C ILE A 282 -7.41 24.59 28.21
N VAL A 283 -7.18 25.73 28.85
CA VAL A 283 -5.93 25.95 29.62
C VAL A 283 -5.82 24.95 30.76
N LYS A 284 -6.89 24.71 31.53
CA LYS A 284 -6.93 23.65 32.56
C LYS A 284 -6.66 22.27 31.96
N PHE A 285 -7.25 21.97 30.81
CA PHE A 285 -7.01 20.70 30.12
C PHE A 285 -5.53 20.55 29.68
N LEU A 286 -4.92 21.58 29.11
CA LEU A 286 -3.53 21.53 28.65
C LEU A 286 -2.54 21.41 29.82
N LEU A 287 -2.78 22.11 30.93
CA LEU A 287 -1.91 22.08 32.11
C LEU A 287 -2.08 20.80 32.93
N GLU A 288 -3.30 20.47 33.33
CA GLU A 288 -3.56 19.35 34.26
C GLU A 288 -3.49 17.99 33.55
N GLN A 289 -4.01 17.92 32.32
CA GLN A 289 -4.18 16.65 31.63
C GLN A 289 -3.04 16.40 30.64
N CYS A 290 -2.57 17.41 29.91
CA CYS A 290 -1.53 17.22 28.88
C CYS A 290 -0.10 17.45 29.40
N GLY A 291 0.09 18.06 30.57
CA GLY A 291 1.41 18.30 31.15
C GLY A 291 2.28 19.24 30.31
N VAL A 292 1.66 20.17 29.56
CA VAL A 292 2.39 21.17 28.77
C VAL A 292 3.15 22.08 29.73
N PRO A 293 4.43 22.43 29.46
CA PRO A 293 5.19 23.35 30.30
C PRO A 293 4.42 24.67 30.47
N HIS A 294 4.35 25.14 31.72
CA HIS A 294 3.63 26.37 32.09
C HIS A 294 4.34 27.65 31.64
N ASP A 295 5.59 27.53 31.17
CA ASP A 295 6.42 28.66 30.73
C ASP A 295 7.15 28.35 29.40
N PRO A 296 6.44 28.10 28.28
CA PRO A 296 7.08 28.06 26.97
C PRO A 296 7.37 29.50 26.53
N LYS A 297 8.62 29.81 26.16
CA LYS A 297 9.00 31.15 25.67
C LYS A 297 8.82 31.23 24.15
N ASP A 298 8.01 32.19 23.70
CA ASP A 298 7.92 32.57 22.29
C ASP A 298 9.23 33.25 21.81
N ARG A 299 9.51 33.19 20.50
CA ARG A 299 10.65 33.80 19.81
C ARG A 299 10.83 35.29 20.16
N GLU A 300 9.75 36.02 20.47
CA GLU A 300 9.83 37.43 20.88
C GLU A 300 10.29 37.67 22.34
N HIS A 301 10.60 36.63 23.13
CA HIS A 301 11.18 36.76 24.47
C HIS A 301 10.36 37.63 25.47
N GLN A 302 9.10 37.98 25.19
CA GLN A 302 8.36 38.97 26.01
C GLN A 302 6.97 38.57 26.50
N SER A 303 6.43 37.39 26.19
CA SER A 303 5.18 36.97 26.84
C SER A 303 5.13 35.47 27.10
N THR A 304 5.03 35.15 28.40
CA THR A 304 4.58 33.84 28.86
C THR A 304 3.08 33.73 28.58
N ALA A 305 2.51 32.53 28.52
CA ALA A 305 1.04 32.37 28.39
C ALA A 305 0.25 33.18 29.46
N LEU A 306 0.88 33.43 30.62
CA LEU A 306 0.35 34.25 31.71
C LEU A 306 0.51 35.76 31.49
N ALA A 307 1.46 36.20 30.66
CA ALA A 307 1.64 37.60 30.30
C ALA A 307 0.62 38.07 29.24
N GLU A 308 0.21 37.20 28.30
CA GLU A 308 -0.83 37.55 27.33
C GLU A 308 -2.21 37.76 28.00
N GLU A 309 -2.53 36.98 29.03
CA GLU A 309 -3.73 37.19 29.87
C GLU A 309 -3.75 38.59 30.51
N SER A 310 -2.59 39.11 30.94
CA SER A 310 -2.51 40.42 31.56
C SER A 310 -2.86 41.57 30.59
N ASN A 311 -2.78 41.32 29.28
CA ASN A 311 -3.13 42.28 28.23
C ASN A 311 -4.61 42.19 27.78
N THR A 312 -5.22 41.00 27.77
CA THR A 312 -6.61 40.80 27.29
C THR A 312 -7.65 40.62 28.40
N HIS A 313 -7.33 39.96 29.52
CA HIS A 313 -8.26 39.70 30.63
C HIS A 313 -7.58 39.67 32.00
N PRO A 314 -7.32 40.82 32.65
CA PRO A 314 -6.66 40.84 33.96
C PRO A 314 -7.57 40.25 35.06
N GLY A 315 -7.35 38.98 35.45
CA GLY A 315 -7.89 38.44 36.71
C GLY A 315 -8.40 36.99 36.72
N LEU A 316 -8.23 36.19 35.68
CA LEU A 316 -8.82 34.84 35.65
C LEU A 316 -8.07 33.79 36.50
N TRP A 317 -6.79 34.00 36.83
CA TRP A 317 -5.98 33.01 37.56
C TRP A 317 -5.70 33.35 39.03
N ARG A 318 -6.23 34.45 39.57
CA ARG A 318 -6.00 34.85 40.98
C ARG A 318 -6.84 34.10 42.01
N HIS A 319 -7.69 33.17 41.59
CA HIS A 319 -8.42 32.28 42.50
C HIS A 319 -8.23 30.82 42.11
N GLY A 320 -7.26 30.20 42.78
CA GLY A 320 -6.94 28.77 42.75
C GLY A 320 -5.83 28.50 43.75
#